data_AF-A0A3T0EAG6-F1
#
_entry.id   AF-A0A3T0EAG6-F1
#
_cell.length_a   1.000
_cell.length_b   1.000
_cell.length_c   1.000
_cell.angle_alpha   90.00
_cell.angle_beta   90.00
_cell.angle_gamma   90.00
#
_symmetry.space_group_name_H-M   'P 1'
#
loop_
_entity.id
_entity.type
_entity.pdbx_description
1 polymer ?
#
loop_
_entity_poly.entity_id
_entity_poly.type
_entity_poly.pdbx_seq_one_letter_code
_entity_poly.pdbx_strand_id
1 'polypeptide(L)'
;MFSKSVWESGMRAGGVMVLVISGVILVALAMWIVPIYSVWQQEQAGRAELVRAEQNRRIAVLEAEARLESERLNAQAEVERARGVAEANAIIADGLGGPEGYLRYLWILALSENQQDVIYVPTEAGLPILEATRGLQAPRSQN
;
A
#
# COMPACT_ATOMS: atom_id res chain seq x y z
N MET A 1 -38.70 35.06 82.75
CA MET A 1 -37.70 34.15 82.14
C MET A 1 -38.10 33.76 80.70
N PHE A 2 -38.45 34.74 79.84
CA PHE A 2 -39.01 34.46 78.49
C PHE A 2 -38.34 35.24 77.34
N SER A 3 -37.32 36.07 77.61
CA SER A 3 -36.73 36.96 76.59
C SER A 3 -35.58 36.33 75.80
N LYS A 4 -34.83 35.38 76.37
CA LYS A 4 -33.66 34.78 75.69
C LYS A 4 -34.02 33.71 74.65
N SER A 5 -35.05 32.89 74.91
CA SER A 5 -35.47 31.81 73.99
C SER A 5 -36.11 32.31 72.69
N VAL A 6 -36.84 33.43 72.75
CA VAL A 6 -37.46 34.06 71.57
C VAL A 6 -36.40 34.68 70.66
N TRP A 7 -35.37 35.31 71.24
CA TRP A 7 -34.23 35.88 70.51
C TRP A 7 -33.39 34.81 69.81
N GLU A 8 -33.10 33.69 70.49
CA GLU A 8 -32.38 32.56 69.90
C GLU A 8 -33.17 31.88 68.76
N SER A 9 -34.49 31.76 68.90
CA SER A 9 -35.36 31.18 67.87
C SER A 9 -35.43 32.06 66.62
N GLY A 10 -35.48 33.39 66.79
CA GLY A 10 -35.43 34.35 65.68
C GLY A 10 -34.11 34.32 64.91
N MET A 11 -32.97 34.21 65.61
CA MET A 11 -31.65 34.10 64.98
C MET A 11 -31.48 32.80 64.18
N ARG A 12 -32.01 31.67 64.68
CA ARG A 12 -31.96 30.37 63.98
C ARG A 12 -32.87 30.36 62.74
N ALA A 13 -34.06 30.94 62.83
CA ALA A 13 -34.96 31.07 61.68
C ALA A 13 -34.38 31.98 60.58
N GLY A 14 -33.73 33.08 60.95
CA GLY A 14 -33.03 33.96 60.00
C GLY A 14 -31.87 33.25 59.29
N GLY A 15 -31.07 32.46 60.01
CA GLY A 15 -29.96 31.68 59.43
C GLY A 15 -30.43 30.62 58.43
N VAL A 16 -31.53 29.92 58.71
CA VAL A 16 -32.13 28.95 57.79
C VAL A 16 -32.65 29.63 56.52
N MET A 17 -33.26 30.81 56.65
CA MET A 17 -33.77 31.58 55.49
C MET A 17 -32.63 32.01 54.55
N VAL A 18 -31.49 32.44 55.09
CA VAL A 18 -30.31 32.80 54.29
C VAL A 18 -29.75 31.59 53.54
N LEU A 19 -29.68 30.42 54.18
CA LEU A 19 -29.20 29.19 53.53
C LEU A 19 -30.12 28.77 52.37
N VAL A 20 -31.44 28.83 52.58
CA VAL A 20 -32.42 28.52 51.52
C VAL A 20 -32.29 29.49 50.35
N ILE A 21 -32.19 30.79 50.61
CA ILE A 21 -32.01 31.80 49.55
C ILE A 21 -30.69 31.58 48.81
N SER A 22 -29.60 31.30 49.53
CA SER A 22 -28.30 31.03 48.91
C SER A 22 -28.32 29.78 48.04
N GLY A 23 -29.02 28.72 48.47
CA GLY A 23 -29.22 27.51 47.69
C GLY A 23 -30.04 27.76 46.42
N VAL A 24 -31.11 28.55 46.50
CA VAL A 24 -31.92 28.92 45.32
C VAL A 24 -31.10 29.73 44.32
N ILE A 25 -30.28 30.67 44.79
CA ILE A 25 -29.40 31.47 43.92
C ILE A 25 -28.36 30.58 43.22
N LEU A 26 -27.76 29.62 43.94
CA LEU A 26 -26.80 28.66 43.35
C LEU A 26 -27.45 27.79 42.28
N VAL A 27 -28.67 27.29 42.52
CA VAL A 27 -29.41 26.49 41.53
C VAL A 27 -29.78 27.34 40.32
N ALA A 28 -30.23 28.58 40.51
CA ALA A 28 -30.55 29.49 39.42
C ALA A 28 -29.31 29.81 38.55
N LEU A 29 -28.15 30.05 39.19
CA LEU A 29 -26.88 30.26 38.48
C LEU A 29 -26.44 28.99 37.74
N ALA A 30 -26.56 27.82 38.36
CA ALA A 30 -26.24 26.55 37.71
C ALA A 30 -27.14 26.30 36.47
N MET A 31 -28.45 26.56 36.59
CA MET A 31 -29.39 26.44 35.47
C MET A 31 -29.08 27.42 34.33
N TRP A 32 -28.41 28.54 34.61
CA TRP A 32 -27.99 29.48 33.57
C TRP A 32 -26.63 29.13 32.96
N ILE A 33 -25.65 28.71 33.77
CA ILE A 33 -24.27 28.43 33.31
C ILE A 33 -24.18 27.11 32.54
N VAL A 34 -24.88 26.06 32.99
CA VAL A 34 -24.83 24.72 32.37
C VAL A 34 -25.22 24.73 30.89
N PRO A 35 -26.34 25.33 30.45
CA PRO A 35 -26.69 25.32 29.02
C PRO A 35 -25.66 26.08 28.17
N ILE A 36 -25.14 27.21 28.64
CA ILE A 36 -24.13 28.01 27.92
C ILE A 36 -22.84 27.20 27.74
N TYR A 37 -22.37 26.53 28.79
CA TYR A 37 -21.19 25.69 28.72
C TYR A 37 -21.37 24.51 27.76
N SER A 38 -22.55 23.87 27.77
CA SER A 38 -22.85 22.74 26.88
C SER A 38 -22.82 23.11 25.40
N VAL A 39 -23.28 24.31 25.03
CA VAL A 39 -23.23 24.81 23.65
C VAL A 39 -21.79 25.12 23.24
N TRP A 40 -21.03 25.81 24.10
CA TRP A 40 -19.62 26.09 23.84
C TRP A 40 -18.82 24.80 23.66
N GLN A 41 -19.05 23.80 24.51
CA GLN A 41 -18.39 22.49 24.39
C GLN A 41 -18.72 21.81 23.05
N GLN A 42 -19.98 21.84 22.62
CA GLN A 42 -20.39 21.26 21.34
C GLN A 42 -19.76 22.01 20.16
N GLU A 43 -19.69 23.35 20.21
CA GLU A 43 -19.06 24.15 19.17
C GLU A 43 -17.56 23.83 19.06
N GLN A 44 -16.86 23.73 20.19
CA GLN A 44 -15.44 23.37 20.20
C GLN A 44 -15.19 21.95 19.72
N ALA A 45 -16.09 21.01 20.04
CA ALA A 45 -16.02 19.65 19.52
C ALA A 45 -16.18 19.63 17.99
N GLY A 46 -17.16 20.35 17.45
CA GLY A 46 -17.36 20.46 16.00
C GLY A 46 -16.19 21.12 15.28
N ARG A 47 -15.63 22.21 15.84
CA ARG A 47 -14.41 22.85 15.31
C ARG A 47 -13.22 21.90 15.32
N ALA A 48 -13.03 21.14 16.40
CA ALA A 48 -11.96 20.15 16.49
C ALA A 48 -12.12 19.03 15.46
N GLU A 49 -13.35 18.57 15.19
CA GLU A 49 -13.63 17.55 14.19
C GLU A 49 -13.34 18.06 12.76
N LEU A 50 -13.75 19.29 12.43
CA LEU A 50 -13.45 19.91 11.14
C LEU A 50 -11.94 20.03 10.91
N VAL A 51 -11.19 20.53 11.90
CA VAL A 51 -9.73 20.65 11.80
C VAL A 51 -9.08 19.29 11.61
N ARG A 52 -9.53 18.27 12.34
CA ARG A 52 -9.04 16.88 12.17
C ARG A 52 -9.34 16.35 10.77
N ALA A 53 -10.55 16.57 10.26
CA ALA A 53 -10.93 16.13 8.92
C ALA A 53 -10.08 16.81 7.82
N GLU A 54 -9.81 18.12 7.95
CA GLU A 54 -8.92 18.85 7.04
C GLU A 54 -7.48 18.33 7.09
N GLN A 55 -6.94 18.10 8.29
CA GLN A 55 -5.61 17.52 8.47
C GLN A 55 -5.52 16.12 7.84
N ASN A 56 -6.52 15.26 8.10
CA ASN A 56 -6.56 13.92 7.52
C ASN A 56 -6.60 13.95 6.00
N ARG A 57 -7.38 14.86 5.40
CA ARG A 57 -7.40 15.05 3.94
C ARG A 57 -6.03 15.51 3.42
N ARG A 58 -5.39 16.44 4.10
CA ARG A 58 -4.06 16.92 3.71
C ARG A 58 -3.02 15.82 3.78
N ILE A 59 -3.04 15.01 4.83
CA ILE A 59 -2.15 13.83 4.97
C ILE A 59 -2.39 12.86 3.82
N ALA A 60 -3.65 12.54 3.52
CA ALA A 60 -3.99 11.62 2.43
C ALA A 60 -3.54 12.12 1.05
N VAL A 61 -3.63 13.44 0.80
CA VAL A 61 -3.12 14.04 -0.45
C VAL A 61 -1.61 13.95 -0.52
N LEU A 62 -0.90 14.34 0.55
CA LEU A 62 0.56 14.27 0.60
C LEU A 62 1.07 12.83 0.46
N GLU A 63 0.38 11.86 1.08
CA GLU A 63 0.71 10.45 0.95
C GLU A 63 0.47 9.93 -0.47
N ALA A 64 -0.63 10.35 -1.12
CA ALA A 64 -0.91 10.01 -2.51
C ALA A 64 0.13 10.62 -3.47
N GLU A 65 0.53 11.86 -3.24
CA GLU A 65 1.58 12.55 -4.00
C GLU A 65 2.93 11.85 -3.83
N ALA A 66 3.32 11.54 -2.58
CA ALA A 66 4.56 10.82 -2.29
C ALA A 66 4.59 9.44 -2.94
N ARG A 67 3.46 8.71 -2.91
CA ARG A 67 3.35 7.41 -3.60
C ARG A 67 3.48 7.57 -5.11
N LEU A 68 2.82 8.56 -5.70
CA LEU A 68 2.93 8.83 -7.14
C LEU A 68 4.38 9.15 -7.54
N GLU A 69 5.08 9.96 -6.75
CA GLU A 69 6.49 10.27 -6.98
C GLU A 69 7.38 9.04 -6.85
N SER A 70 7.16 8.22 -5.81
CA SER A 70 7.88 6.96 -5.62
C SER A 70 7.70 6.02 -6.81
N GLU A 71 6.47 5.82 -7.28
CA GLU A 71 6.20 4.96 -8.44
C GLU A 71 6.83 5.51 -9.72
N ARG A 72 6.84 6.83 -9.91
CA ARG A 72 7.53 7.46 -11.04
C ARG A 72 9.04 7.23 -11.00
N LEU A 73 9.66 7.31 -9.84
CA LEU A 73 11.09 7.04 -9.67
C LEU A 73 11.39 5.56 -9.89
N ASN A 74 10.54 4.65 -9.39
CA ASN A 74 10.67 3.22 -9.62
C ASN A 74 10.55 2.89 -11.11
N ALA A 75 9.58 3.46 -11.81
CA ALA A 75 9.41 3.28 -13.25
C ALA A 75 10.61 3.79 -14.04
N GLN A 76 11.19 4.93 -13.65
CA GLN A 76 12.42 5.44 -14.28
C GLN A 76 13.61 4.51 -14.04
N ALA A 77 13.77 3.99 -12.81
CA ALA A 77 14.81 3.02 -12.50
C ALA A 77 14.64 1.72 -13.28
N GLU A 78 13.40 1.27 -13.51
CA GLU A 78 13.08 0.12 -14.35
C GLU A 78 13.51 0.32 -15.80
N VAL A 79 13.23 1.51 -16.37
CA VAL A 79 13.63 1.85 -17.74
C VAL A 79 15.15 1.85 -17.89
N GLU A 80 15.86 2.47 -16.95
CA GLU A 80 17.33 2.51 -17.01
C GLU A 80 17.93 1.11 -16.85
N ARG A 81 17.36 0.28 -15.98
CA ARG A 81 17.79 -1.11 -15.84
C ARG A 81 17.51 -1.93 -17.09
N ALA A 82 16.33 -1.80 -17.69
CA ALA A 82 15.99 -2.47 -18.94
C ALA A 82 16.92 -2.03 -20.08
N ARG A 83 17.27 -0.74 -20.12
CA ARG A 83 18.26 -0.20 -21.05
C ARG A 83 19.64 -0.82 -20.83
N GLY A 84 20.13 -0.88 -19.60
CA GLY A 84 21.41 -1.51 -19.27
C GLY A 84 21.45 -3.00 -19.65
N VAL A 85 20.36 -3.74 -19.43
CA VAL A 85 20.24 -5.14 -19.87
C VAL A 85 20.25 -5.24 -21.40
N ALA A 86 19.55 -4.36 -22.11
CA ALA A 86 19.54 -4.35 -23.57
C ALA A 86 20.92 -4.03 -24.14
N GLU A 87 21.62 -3.05 -23.58
CA GLU A 87 22.99 -2.67 -23.98
C GLU A 87 23.97 -3.82 -23.70
N ALA A 88 23.88 -4.46 -22.53
CA ALA A 88 24.69 -5.63 -22.20
C ALA A 88 24.44 -6.80 -23.17
N ASN A 89 23.18 -7.08 -23.50
CA ASN A 89 22.83 -8.13 -24.45
C ASN A 89 23.35 -7.82 -25.87
N ALA A 90 23.27 -6.55 -26.30
CA ALA A 90 23.81 -6.12 -27.59
C ALA A 90 25.33 -6.33 -27.65
N ILE A 91 26.08 -5.93 -26.62
CA ILE A 91 27.53 -6.13 -26.54
C ILE A 91 27.89 -7.62 -26.62
N ILE A 92 27.18 -8.48 -25.89
CA ILE A 92 27.43 -9.92 -25.92
C ILE A 92 27.11 -10.49 -27.29
N ALA A 93 25.98 -10.10 -27.90
CA ALA A 93 25.59 -10.56 -29.21
C ALA A 93 26.62 -10.18 -30.28
N ASP A 94 27.10 -8.94 -30.29
CA ASP A 94 28.15 -8.49 -31.20
C ASP A 94 29.44 -9.29 -31.01
N GLY A 95 29.83 -9.56 -29.76
CA GLY A 95 30.98 -10.40 -29.43
C GLY A 95 30.87 -11.87 -29.88
N LEU A 96 29.64 -12.36 -30.11
CA LEU A 96 29.34 -13.73 -30.55
C LEU A 96 29.03 -13.84 -32.05
N GLY A 97 29.27 -12.77 -32.83
CA GLY A 97 29.01 -12.77 -34.27
C GLY A 97 27.56 -12.44 -34.63
N GLY A 98 26.83 -11.78 -33.73
CA GLY A 98 25.47 -11.30 -33.93
C GLY A 98 24.40 -12.16 -33.24
N PRO A 99 23.11 -11.92 -33.56
CA PRO A 99 21.98 -12.53 -32.86
C PRO A 99 21.96 -14.07 -32.89
N GLU A 100 22.36 -14.70 -34.00
CA GLU A 100 22.39 -16.17 -34.09
C GLU A 100 23.42 -16.79 -33.15
N GLY A 101 24.61 -16.18 -33.05
CA GLY A 101 25.66 -16.63 -32.14
C GLY A 101 25.24 -16.52 -30.68
N TYR A 102 24.54 -15.44 -30.32
CA TYR A 102 23.97 -15.25 -28.98
C TYR A 102 22.90 -16.28 -28.64
N LEU A 103 21.94 -16.54 -29.53
CA LEU A 103 20.92 -17.57 -29.33
C LEU A 103 21.54 -18.95 -29.16
N ARG A 104 22.58 -19.27 -29.95
CA ARG A 104 23.31 -20.53 -29.81
C ARG A 104 24.02 -20.64 -28.47
N TYR A 105 24.66 -19.56 -28.00
CA TYR A 105 25.26 -19.49 -26.68
C TYR A 105 24.22 -19.72 -25.56
N LEU A 106 23.08 -19.03 -25.61
CA LEU A 106 22.00 -19.21 -24.63
C LEU A 106 21.47 -20.64 -24.61
N TRP A 107 21.32 -21.26 -25.79
CA TRP A 107 20.91 -22.66 -25.89
C TRP A 107 21.92 -23.61 -25.25
N ILE A 108 23.21 -23.44 -25.53
CA ILE A 108 24.28 -24.25 -24.92
C ILE A 108 24.31 -24.04 -23.40
N LEU A 109 24.17 -22.80 -22.94
CA LEU A 109 24.13 -22.48 -21.51
C LEU A 109 22.93 -23.15 -20.82
N ALA A 110 21.72 -23.02 -21.38
CA ALA A 110 20.51 -23.63 -20.83
C ALA A 110 20.59 -25.16 -20.78
N LEU A 111 21.25 -25.77 -21.77
CA LEU A 111 21.51 -27.21 -21.81
C LEU A 111 22.50 -27.64 -20.71
N SER A 112 23.56 -26.84 -20.50
CA SER A 112 24.55 -27.11 -19.46
C SER A 112 23.96 -27.01 -18.05
N GLU A 113 23.02 -26.09 -17.82
CA GLU A 113 22.39 -25.88 -16.52
C GLU A 113 21.33 -26.93 -16.20
N ASN A 114 20.57 -27.40 -17.20
CA ASN A 114 19.42 -28.29 -16.98
C ASN A 114 19.70 -29.79 -17.21
N GLN A 115 20.93 -30.19 -17.57
CA GLN A 115 21.31 -31.59 -17.86
C GLN A 115 20.28 -32.34 -18.75
N GLN A 116 19.62 -31.64 -19.68
CA GLN A 116 18.62 -32.26 -20.55
C GLN A 116 19.32 -33.08 -21.65
N ASP A 117 18.91 -34.33 -21.83
CA ASP A 117 19.39 -35.16 -22.92
C ASP A 117 18.95 -34.61 -24.28
N VAL A 118 19.91 -34.19 -25.11
CA VAL A 118 19.63 -33.78 -26.48
C VAL A 118 19.25 -35.02 -27.30
N ILE A 119 17.96 -35.19 -27.59
CA ILE A 119 17.49 -36.22 -28.53
C ILE A 119 17.85 -35.76 -29.95
N TYR A 120 18.94 -36.30 -30.50
CA TYR A 120 19.34 -36.05 -31.89
C TYR A 120 18.38 -36.78 -32.85
N VAL A 121 17.55 -36.02 -33.58
CA VAL A 121 16.79 -36.52 -34.72
C VAL A 121 17.55 -36.11 -35.98
N PRO A 122 18.19 -37.04 -36.72
CA PRO A 122 18.94 -36.68 -37.90
C PRO A 122 18.02 -36.10 -38.98
N THR A 123 18.35 -34.91 -39.48
CA THR A 123 17.68 -34.25 -40.61
C THR A 123 18.72 -33.55 -41.47
N GLU A 124 18.75 -33.78 -42.79
CA GLU A 124 19.63 -33.02 -43.71
C GLU A 124 18.96 -31.75 -44.29
N ALA A 125 17.66 -31.53 -44.00
CA ALA A 125 16.90 -30.34 -44.44
C ALA A 125 15.62 -30.10 -43.62
N GLY A 126 15.61 -30.41 -42.31
CA GLY A 126 14.42 -30.24 -41.46
C GLY A 126 13.35 -31.34 -41.62
N LEU A 127 13.62 -32.38 -42.40
CA LEU A 127 12.81 -33.62 -42.47
C LEU A 127 13.63 -34.80 -41.95
N PRO A 128 13.06 -35.68 -41.10
CA PRO A 128 13.73 -36.90 -40.64
C PRO A 128 14.20 -37.74 -41.82
N ILE A 129 15.42 -38.29 -41.75
CA ILE A 129 15.95 -39.16 -42.81
C ILE A 129 15.02 -40.37 -42.94
N LEU A 130 14.18 -40.35 -43.97
CA LEU A 130 13.40 -41.51 -44.36
C LEU A 130 14.35 -42.52 -44.99
N GLU A 131 14.09 -43.81 -44.74
CA GLU A 131 14.85 -44.98 -45.16
C GLU A 131 14.92 -45.19 -46.70
N ALA A 132 15.03 -44.12 -47.50
CA ALA A 132 14.91 -44.09 -48.96
C ALA A 132 15.94 -44.96 -49.70
N THR A 133 16.99 -45.44 -49.03
CA THR A 133 17.97 -46.38 -49.62
C THR A 133 17.57 -47.84 -49.51
N ARG A 134 16.52 -48.21 -48.74
CA ARG A 134 16.09 -49.62 -48.59
C ARG A 134 15.56 -50.21 -49.91
N GLY A 135 15.11 -49.38 -50.85
CA GLY A 135 14.59 -49.80 -52.15
C GLY A 135 15.61 -49.95 -53.28
N LEU A 136 16.88 -49.59 -53.08
CA LEU A 136 17.91 -49.61 -54.14
C LEU A 136 18.72 -50.91 -54.23
N GLN A 137 18.42 -51.94 -53.42
CA GLN A 137 18.98 -53.27 -53.66
C GLN A 137 18.29 -53.90 -54.89
N ALA A 138 18.93 -53.75 -56.04
CA ALA A 138 18.56 -54.39 -57.30
C ALA A 138 18.37 -55.91 -57.12
N PRO A 139 17.38 -56.53 -57.78
CA PRO A 139 17.17 -57.96 -57.68
C PRO A 139 18.38 -58.70 -58.26
N ARG A 140 19.01 -59.55 -57.44
CA ARG A 140 20.03 -60.49 -57.89
C ARG A 140 19.38 -61.44 -58.90
N SER A 141 19.80 -61.33 -60.16
CA SER A 141 19.59 -62.33 -61.21
C SER A 141 20.07 -63.69 -60.71
N GLN A 142 19.13 -64.59 -60.42
CA GLN A 142 19.38 -66.02 -60.27
C GLN A 142 18.88 -66.72 -61.54
N ASN A 143 19.84 -67.31 -62.24
CA ASN A 143 19.76 -68.29 -63.33
C ASN A 143 19.27 -67.80 -64.70
#